data_AF-A0A7W7WUW2-F1
#
_entry.id   AF-A0A7W7WUW2-F1
#
_cell.length_a   1.000
_cell.length_b   1.000
_cell.length_c   1.000
_cell.angle_alpha   90.00
_cell.angle_beta   90.00
_cell.angle_gamma   90.00
#
_symmetry.space_group_name_H-M   'P 1'
#
loop_
_entity.id
_entity.type
_entity.pdbx_description
1 polymer ?
#
loop_
_entity_poly.entity_id
_entity_poly.type
_entity_poly.pdbx_seq_one_letter_code
_entity_poly.pdbx_strand_id
1 'polypeptide(L)'
;MTLPEQATRTTVGEVWRAVIDGSLGRDEAHRWAARWIEADDAEVLDRMVLSALQRLHGFDLVWTDLARTTVRHGGSEAYVHSASDIRQALTAWQDDCRSYDADPVGHIQRKKAAARAAVQGDR
;
A
#
# COMPACT_ATOMS: atom_id res chain seq x y z
N MET A 1 -18.25 0.90 -7.73
CA MET A 1 -17.59 -0.36 -8.16
C MET A 1 -17.90 -1.42 -7.11
N THR A 2 -18.12 -2.69 -7.48
CA THR A 2 -18.22 -3.76 -6.47
C THR A 2 -16.81 -4.18 -6.06
N LEU A 3 -16.51 -4.14 -4.76
CA LEU A 3 -15.20 -4.56 -4.25
C LEU A 3 -15.01 -6.08 -4.32
N PRO A 4 -13.83 -6.56 -4.72
CA PRO A 4 -13.56 -7.99 -4.80
C PRO A 4 -13.53 -8.63 -3.41
N GLU A 5 -14.00 -9.87 -3.29
CA GLU A 5 -14.04 -10.57 -2.00
C GLU A 5 -12.68 -11.14 -1.57
N GLN A 6 -11.79 -11.42 -2.53
CA GLN A 6 -10.48 -12.00 -2.30
C GLN A 6 -9.37 -11.01 -2.62
N ALA A 7 -8.31 -11.00 -1.80
CA ALA A 7 -7.09 -10.28 -2.07
C ALA A 7 -6.11 -11.17 -2.84
N THR A 8 -5.97 -10.89 -4.13
CA THR A 8 -5.00 -11.47 -5.06
C THR A 8 -4.22 -10.33 -5.69
N ARG A 9 -3.10 -10.61 -6.38
CA ARG A 9 -2.34 -9.56 -7.07
C ARG A 9 -3.19 -8.80 -8.10
N THR A 10 -4.06 -9.51 -8.82
CA THR A 10 -4.96 -8.88 -9.78
C THR A 10 -5.93 -7.94 -9.08
N THR A 11 -6.64 -8.44 -8.05
CA THR A 11 -7.68 -7.67 -7.37
C THR A 11 -7.15 -6.48 -6.58
N VAL A 12 -6.00 -6.61 -5.89
CA VAL A 12 -5.35 -5.44 -5.26
C VAL A 12 -4.92 -4.40 -6.30
N GLY A 13 -4.45 -4.85 -7.47
CA GLY A 13 -4.07 -3.96 -8.55
C GLY A 13 -5.27 -3.23 -9.17
N GLU A 14 -6.43 -3.88 -9.25
CA GLU A 14 -7.68 -3.26 -9.70
C GLU A 14 -8.19 -2.22 -8.71
N VAL A 15 -8.27 -2.56 -7.42
CA VAL A 15 -8.67 -1.64 -6.35
C VAL A 15 -7.75 -0.41 -6.32
N TRP A 16 -6.44 -0.61 -6.46
CA TRP A 16 -5.48 0.49 -6.49
C TRP A 16 -5.66 1.41 -7.70
N ARG A 17 -5.91 0.85 -8.89
CA ARG A 17 -6.23 1.66 -10.08
C ARG A 17 -7.53 2.45 -9.91
N ALA A 18 -8.55 1.84 -9.30
CA ALA A 18 -9.81 2.50 -9.00
C ALA A 18 -9.65 3.68 -8.02
N VAL A 19 -8.69 3.60 -7.07
CA VAL A 19 -8.32 4.75 -6.22
C VAL A 19 -7.64 5.85 -7.04
N ILE A 20 -6.79 5.49 -8.00
CA ILE A 20 -6.06 6.45 -8.83
C ILE A 20 -6.98 7.21 -9.79
N ASP A 21 -7.96 6.51 -10.38
CA ASP A 21 -8.92 7.10 -11.32
C ASP A 21 -10.12 7.76 -10.62
N GLY A 22 -10.27 7.56 -9.31
CA GLY A 22 -11.32 8.15 -8.49
C GLY A 22 -12.66 7.42 -8.54
N SER A 23 -12.74 6.26 -9.20
CA SER A 23 -13.94 5.41 -9.18
C SER A 23 -14.14 4.67 -7.85
N LEU A 24 -13.13 4.66 -6.98
CA LEU A 24 -13.18 4.17 -5.61
C LEU A 24 -12.56 5.20 -4.65
N GLY A 25 -13.25 5.48 -3.53
CA GLY A 25 -12.73 6.34 -2.48
C GLY A 25 -11.55 5.73 -1.73
N ARG A 26 -10.69 6.58 -1.16
CA ARG A 26 -9.54 6.12 -0.35
C ARG A 26 -9.99 5.45 0.94
N ASP A 27 -11.04 5.98 1.58
CA ASP A 27 -11.66 5.42 2.79
C ASP A 27 -12.28 4.04 2.51
N GLU A 28 -12.85 3.86 1.32
CA GLU A 28 -13.44 2.59 0.89
C GLU A 28 -12.36 1.56 0.60
N ALA A 29 -11.26 1.97 -0.06
CA ALA A 29 -10.09 1.13 -0.26
C ALA A 29 -9.40 0.76 1.06
N HIS A 30 -9.32 1.69 2.02
CA HIS A 30 -8.84 1.43 3.37
C HIS A 30 -9.67 0.37 4.07
N ARG A 31 -11.00 0.55 4.15
CA ARG A 31 -11.92 -0.42 4.78
C ARG A 31 -11.85 -1.79 4.12
N TRP A 32 -11.71 -1.82 2.79
CA TRP A 32 -11.49 -3.07 2.07
C TRP A 32 -10.20 -3.74 2.53
N ALA A 33 -9.07 -3.05 2.50
CA ALA A 33 -7.77 -3.60 2.89
C ALA A 33 -7.68 -3.99 4.38
N ALA A 34 -8.35 -3.24 5.27
CA ALA A 34 -8.36 -3.46 6.71
C ALA A 34 -8.82 -4.89 7.09
N ARG A 35 -9.72 -5.49 6.29
CA ARG A 35 -10.20 -6.88 6.47
C ARG A 35 -9.08 -7.92 6.54
N TRP A 36 -7.94 -7.64 5.93
CA TRP A 36 -6.77 -8.52 5.92
C TRP A 36 -5.62 -7.98 6.77
N ILE A 37 -5.49 -6.66 6.91
CA ILE A 37 -4.39 -6.03 7.65
C ILE A 37 -4.64 -6.04 9.16
N GLU A 38 -5.89 -5.88 9.59
CA GLU A 38 -6.26 -5.75 11.00
C GLU A 38 -6.86 -7.03 11.58
N ALA A 39 -7.09 -8.05 10.75
CA ALA A 39 -7.63 -9.33 11.20
C ALA A 39 -6.50 -10.21 11.76
N ASP A 40 -6.65 -10.65 13.01
CA ASP A 40 -5.67 -11.48 13.72
C ASP A 40 -5.37 -12.82 13.01
N ASP A 41 -6.36 -13.38 12.30
CA ASP A 41 -6.28 -14.71 11.66
C ASP A 41 -6.26 -14.65 10.11
N ALA A 42 -6.10 -13.47 9.50
CA ALA A 42 -6.10 -13.37 8.04
C ALA A 42 -4.79 -13.89 7.43
N GLU A 43 -4.84 -15.09 6.85
CA GLU A 43 -3.69 -15.66 6.15
C GLU A 43 -3.54 -15.06 4.74
N VAL A 44 -2.68 -14.04 4.59
CA VAL A 44 -2.24 -13.54 3.29
C VAL A 44 -0.90 -14.20 2.92
N LEU A 45 -0.98 -15.31 2.18
CA LEU A 45 0.19 -16.11 1.81
C LEU A 45 1.17 -15.38 0.87
N ASP A 46 0.64 -14.56 -0.04
CA ASP A 46 1.46 -13.85 -1.01
C ASP A 46 1.96 -12.51 -0.43
N ARG A 47 3.29 -12.43 -0.24
CA ARG A 47 3.96 -11.23 0.27
C ARG A 47 3.71 -9.99 -0.59
N MET A 48 3.53 -10.15 -1.90
CA MET A 48 3.25 -9.01 -2.78
C MET A 48 1.83 -8.50 -2.60
N VAL A 49 0.87 -9.40 -2.31
CA VAL A 49 -0.51 -9.02 -1.95
C VAL A 49 -0.50 -8.28 -0.61
N LEU A 50 0.19 -8.81 0.41
CA LEU A 50 0.30 -8.16 1.72
C LEU A 50 0.91 -6.75 1.61
N SER A 51 1.99 -6.61 0.84
CA SER A 51 2.66 -5.33 0.57
C SER A 51 1.73 -4.30 -0.12
N ALA A 52 0.83 -4.75 -0.99
CA ALA A 52 -0.18 -3.88 -1.61
C ALA A 52 -1.28 -3.49 -0.62
N LEU A 53 -1.80 -4.45 0.15
CA LEU A 53 -2.83 -4.22 1.15
C LEU A 53 -2.39 -3.21 2.20
N GLN A 54 -1.14 -3.28 2.69
CA GLN A 54 -0.58 -2.30 3.62
C GLN A 54 -0.59 -0.87 3.06
N ARG A 55 -0.35 -0.71 1.75
CA ARG A 55 -0.40 0.61 1.11
C ARG A 55 -1.83 1.11 0.93
N LEU A 56 -2.73 0.25 0.45
CA LEU A 56 -4.15 0.59 0.31
C LEU A 56 -4.78 0.97 1.66
N HIS A 57 -4.40 0.27 2.72
CA HIS A 57 -4.78 0.59 4.10
C HIS A 57 -4.30 2.00 4.53
N GLY A 58 -3.11 2.42 4.08
CA GLY A 58 -2.53 3.72 4.43
C GLY A 58 -2.89 4.91 3.52
N PHE A 59 -3.54 4.71 2.37
CA PHE A 59 -3.79 5.81 1.43
C PHE A 59 -4.81 6.84 1.91
N ASP A 60 -5.67 6.48 2.86
CA ASP A 60 -6.63 7.40 3.46
C ASP A 60 -6.05 8.24 4.61
N LEU A 61 -4.76 8.06 4.96
CA LEU A 61 -4.14 8.78 6.04
C LEU A 61 -4.14 10.29 5.75
N VAL A 62 -4.57 11.07 6.74
CA VAL A 62 -4.54 12.53 6.72
C VAL A 62 -3.69 13.08 7.87
N TRP A 63 -3.09 14.24 7.65
CA TRP A 63 -2.39 14.98 8.70
C TRP A 63 -3.40 15.62 9.66
N THR A 64 -3.21 15.43 10.97
CA THR A 64 -4.08 16.02 12.00
C THR A 64 -3.53 17.30 12.60
N ASP A 65 -2.28 17.64 12.29
CA ASP A 65 -1.60 18.84 12.76
C ASP A 65 -0.92 19.59 11.60
N LEU A 66 -0.71 20.90 11.76
CA LEU A 66 -0.06 21.75 10.76
C LEU A 66 1.44 21.43 10.61
N ALA A 67 2.06 20.88 11.65
CA ALA A 67 3.48 20.50 11.64
C ALA A 67 3.75 19.21 10.84
N ARG A 68 2.70 18.51 10.42
CA ARG A 68 2.73 17.20 9.74
C ARG A 68 3.51 16.15 10.53
N THR A 69 3.21 16.05 11.82
CA THR A 69 3.84 15.07 12.72
C THR A 69 2.92 13.91 13.09
N THR A 70 1.61 14.12 13.02
CA THR A 70 0.60 13.14 13.45
C THR A 70 -0.37 12.82 12.31
N VAL A 71 -0.68 11.54 12.15
CA VAL A 71 -1.62 11.05 11.12
C VAL A 71 -2.76 10.27 11.74
N ARG A 72 -3.90 10.24 11.05
CA ARG A 72 -5.03 9.34 11.34
C ARG A 72 -5.65 8.84 10.04
N HIS A 73 -6.39 7.74 10.10
CA HIS A 73 -7.22 7.27 9.00
C HIS A 73 -8.45 8.15 8.82
N GLY A 74 -8.74 8.54 7.57
CA GLY A 74 -9.89 9.33 7.17
C GLY A 74 -9.93 10.76 7.72
N GLY A 75 -10.88 11.56 7.23
CA GLY A 75 -11.05 12.96 7.63
C GLY A 75 -11.25 13.88 6.42
N SER A 76 -11.29 15.18 6.69
CA SER A 76 -11.38 16.24 5.66
C SER A 76 -10.08 17.04 5.51
N GLU A 77 -9.05 16.67 6.29
CA GLU A 77 -7.74 17.26 6.27
C GLU A 77 -6.90 16.80 5.06
N ALA A 78 -5.70 17.36 4.92
CA ALA A 78 -4.81 17.04 3.81
C ALA A 78 -4.29 15.60 3.91
N TYR A 79 -4.46 14.84 2.83
CA TYR A 79 -3.89 13.50 2.72
C TYR A 79 -2.36 13.50 2.80
N VAL A 80 -1.82 12.47 3.46
CA VAL A 80 -0.37 12.19 3.53
C VAL A 80 0.16 11.84 2.15
N HIS A 81 -0.56 11.02 1.39
CA HIS A 81 -0.17 10.57 0.07
C HIS A 81 -0.87 11.39 -1.02
N SER A 82 -0.10 12.08 -1.86
CA SER A 82 -0.65 12.73 -3.04
C SER A 82 -1.10 11.70 -4.08
N ALA A 83 -1.92 12.12 -5.06
CA ALA A 83 -2.28 11.24 -6.18
C ALA A 83 -1.03 10.80 -6.99
N SER A 84 0.01 11.63 -7.04
CA SER A 84 1.28 11.27 -7.68
C SER A 84 2.00 10.16 -6.92
N ASP A 85 2.05 10.24 -5.59
CA ASP A 85 2.68 9.22 -4.75
C ASP A 85 1.98 7.87 -4.90
N ILE A 86 0.64 7.86 -4.94
CA ILE A 86 -0.16 6.65 -5.13
C ILE A 86 0.13 5.99 -6.49
N ARG A 87 0.26 6.79 -7.56
CA ARG A 87 0.61 6.29 -8.90
C ARG A 87 2.03 5.73 -8.93
N GLN A 88 2.99 6.46 -8.37
CA GLN A 88 4.38 6.00 -8.31
C GLN A 88 4.51 4.70 -7.50
N ALA A 89 3.78 4.60 -6.39
CA ALA A 89 3.74 3.41 -5.56
C ALA A 89 3.11 2.21 -6.30
N LEU A 90 2.11 2.42 -7.17
CA LEU A 90 1.56 1.35 -8.01
C LEU A 90 2.61 0.81 -8.99
N THR A 91 3.32 1.72 -9.69
CA THR A 91 4.40 1.34 -10.60
C THR A 91 5.50 0.57 -9.87
N ALA A 92 5.96 1.10 -8.73
CA ALA A 92 6.98 0.43 -7.92
C ALA A 92 6.53 -0.95 -7.42
N TRP A 93 5.26 -1.10 -7.03
CA TRP A 93 4.72 -2.39 -6.63
C TRP A 93 4.63 -3.39 -7.80
N GLN A 94 4.25 -2.94 -9.00
CA GLN A 94 4.26 -3.79 -10.20
C GLN A 94 5.67 -4.25 -10.56
N ASP A 95 6.67 -3.39 -10.39
CA ASP A 95 8.08 -3.71 -10.59
C ASP A 95 8.59 -4.70 -9.53
N ASP A 96 8.21 -4.48 -8.27
CA ASP A 96 8.47 -5.40 -7.16
C ASP A 96 7.88 -6.78 -7.45
N CYS A 97 6.63 -6.87 -7.92
CA CYS A 97 6.00 -8.14 -8.33
C CYS A 97 6.84 -8.87 -9.39
N ARG A 98 7.24 -8.18 -10.47
CA ARG A 98 8.06 -8.79 -11.52
C ARG A 98 9.42 -9.25 -11.00
N SER A 99 10.07 -8.44 -10.16
CA SER A 99 11.33 -8.82 -9.53
C SER A 99 11.16 -10.01 -8.57
N TYR A 100 10.05 -10.08 -7.85
CA TYR A 100 9.78 -11.16 -6.91
C TYR A 100 9.50 -12.47 -7.63
N ASP A 101 8.74 -12.44 -8.73
CA ASP A 101 8.44 -13.63 -9.52
C ASP A 101 9.67 -14.23 -10.19
N ALA A 102 10.60 -13.37 -10.63
CA ALA A 102 11.86 -13.83 -11.23
C ALA A 102 12.84 -14.41 -10.20
N ASP A 103 12.85 -13.86 -8.98
CA ASP A 103 13.82 -14.21 -7.94
C ASP A 103 13.29 -13.80 -6.55
N PRO A 104 12.46 -14.64 -5.89
CA PRO A 104 11.84 -14.28 -4.62
C PRO A 104 12.87 -14.01 -3.52
N VAL A 105 13.89 -14.88 -3.42
CA VAL A 105 14.91 -14.81 -2.38
C VAL A 105 15.77 -13.56 -2.57
N GLY A 106 16.33 -13.35 -3.77
CA GLY A 106 17.17 -12.20 -4.02
C GLY A 106 16.39 -10.89 -4.02
N HIS A 107 15.11 -10.87 -4.41
CA HIS A 107 14.24 -9.71 -4.21
C HIS A 107 14.19 -9.32 -2.72
N ILE A 108 13.89 -10.27 -1.83
CA ILE A 108 13.84 -10.01 -0.39
C ILE A 108 15.19 -9.49 0.13
N GLN A 109 16.31 -10.06 -0.31
CA GLN A 109 17.63 -9.61 0.12
C GLN A 109 17.93 -8.18 -0.36
N ARG A 110 17.58 -7.84 -1.62
CA ARG A 110 17.74 -6.48 -2.15
C ARG A 110 16.90 -5.47 -1.36
N LYS A 111 15.64 -5.79 -1.03
CA LYS A 111 14.79 -4.90 -0.21
C LYS A 111 15.34 -4.71 1.21
N LYS A 112 15.84 -5.77 1.84
CA LYS A 112 16.49 -5.68 3.16
C LYS A 112 17.76 -4.84 3.13
N ALA A 113 18.60 -4.99 2.10
CA ALA A 113 19.80 -4.18 1.93
C ALA A 113 19.46 -2.70 1.73
N ALA A 114 18.49 -2.39 0.87
CA ALA A 114 18.02 -1.02 0.65
C ALA A 114 17.47 -0.37 1.93
N ALA A 115 16.65 -1.09 2.70
CA ALA A 115 16.12 -0.59 3.97
C ALA A 115 17.22 -0.29 5.00
N ARG A 116 18.26 -1.13 5.09
CA ARG A 116 19.41 -0.89 5.97
C ARG A 116 20.21 0.33 5.53
N ALA A 117 20.43 0.51 4.23
CA ALA A 117 21.16 1.65 3.69
C ALA A 117 20.43 2.97 3.98
N ALA A 118 19.11 3.01 3.87
CA ALA A 118 18.31 4.21 4.17
C ALA A 118 18.46 4.63 5.64
N VAL A 119 18.34 3.69 6.59
CA VAL A 119 18.49 3.97 8.03
C VAL A 119 19.90 4.44 8.40
N GLN A 120 20.92 4.03 7.63
CA GLN A 120 22.31 4.41 7.86
C GLN A 120 22.70 5.75 7.20
N GLY A 121 22.03 6.13 6.11
CA GLY A 121 22.25 7.40 5.41
C GLY A 121 21.56 8.61 6.04
N ASP A 122 20.53 8.37 6.86
CA ASP A 122 19.80 9.41 7.62
C ASP A 122 20.44 9.73 8.99
N ARG A 123 21.70 9.32 9.22
CA ARG A 123 22.46 9.59 10.46
C ARG A 123 23.57 10.61 10.26
#